data_AF-A0A9W6MI34-F1
#
_entry.id   AF-A0A9W6MI34-F1
#
_cell.length_a   1.000
_cell.length_b   1.000
_cell.length_c   1.000
_cell.angle_alpha   90.00
_cell.angle_beta   90.00
_cell.angle_gamma   90.00
#
_symmetry.space_group_name_H-M   'P 1'
#
loop_
_entity.id
_entity.type
_entity.pdbx_description
1 polymer ?
#
loop_
_entity_poly.entity_id
_entity_poly.type
_entity_poly.pdbx_seq_one_letter_code
_entity_poly.pdbx_strand_id
1 'polypeptide(L)'
;MSAVMDRYDAALDADRRRFAGDPAVEQVLSPSCDGRLFARWTLRFNAHGVHMTHDVAHWISAMDERCCSLGTDGLDRALRAHSRAAAKHDRMMAADARATAAWWHERHGEPLDAGALLAAPPLTSAEFYAKLHENVLSGPAPFCWLAVEYEIGRLSAVVGPALLANCRRVFGASPACYGFLAGRVEPAPARAALTRRRLETLMSPSPSVLDTMVKAGKTALAVYAAFAAECWDLAQTDLRAVAAAG
;
A
#
# COMPACT_ATOMS: atom_id res chain seq x y z
N MET A 1 -14.15 0.19 -24.49
CA MET A 1 -12.98 -0.31 -23.73
C MET A 1 -11.83 -0.39 -24.70
N SER A 2 -10.63 0.06 -24.31
CA SER A 2 -9.46 0.03 -25.18
C SER A 2 -8.77 -1.33 -25.13
N ALA A 3 -8.45 -1.87 -26.30
CA ALA A 3 -7.82 -3.18 -26.47
C ALA A 3 -6.48 -3.31 -25.70
N VAL A 4 -5.75 -2.21 -25.46
CA VAL A 4 -4.48 -2.26 -24.72
C VAL A 4 -4.70 -2.41 -23.21
N MET A 5 -5.74 -1.78 -22.65
CA MET A 5 -6.08 -1.92 -21.24
C MET A 5 -6.68 -3.30 -20.93
N ASP A 6 -7.48 -3.84 -21.85
CA ASP A 6 -8.03 -5.19 -21.69
C ASP A 6 -6.90 -6.24 -21.67
N ARG A 7 -5.87 -6.06 -22.51
CA ARG A 7 -4.65 -6.88 -22.48
C ARG A 7 -3.85 -6.70 -21.18
N TYR A 8 -3.69 -5.47 -20.72
CA TYR A 8 -3.03 -5.18 -19.45
C TYR A 8 -3.75 -5.87 -18.28
N ASP A 9 -5.07 -5.76 -18.21
CA ASP A 9 -5.86 -6.38 -17.14
C ASP A 9 -5.80 -7.89 -17.19
N ALA A 10 -5.95 -8.49 -18.37
CA ALA A 10 -5.85 -9.94 -18.55
C ALA A 10 -4.47 -10.47 -18.13
N ALA A 11 -3.40 -9.73 -18.43
CA ALA A 11 -2.04 -10.11 -18.07
C ALA A 11 -1.75 -10.07 -16.56
N LEU A 12 -2.52 -9.28 -15.79
CA LEU A 12 -2.38 -9.12 -14.34
C LEU A 12 -3.36 -9.99 -13.55
N ASP A 13 -4.43 -10.49 -14.16
CA ASP A 13 -5.52 -11.19 -13.45
C ASP A 13 -5.04 -12.33 -12.55
N ALA A 14 -4.07 -13.13 -13.00
CA ALA A 14 -3.47 -14.18 -12.18
C ALA A 14 -2.77 -13.64 -10.93
N ASP A 15 -1.97 -12.57 -11.05
CA ASP A 15 -1.25 -11.97 -9.92
C ASP A 15 -2.19 -11.24 -8.96
N ARG A 16 -3.29 -10.69 -9.48
CA ARG A 16 -4.34 -10.06 -8.68
C ARG A 16 -5.11 -11.09 -7.85
N ARG A 17 -5.40 -12.25 -8.44
CA ARG A 17 -5.96 -13.42 -7.71
C ARG A 17 -4.96 -13.98 -6.70
N ARG A 18 -3.68 -14.06 -7.04
CA ARG A 18 -2.63 -14.48 -6.10
C ARG A 18 -2.54 -13.55 -4.89
N PHE A 19 -2.61 -12.23 -5.10
CA PHE A 19 -2.67 -11.27 -3.99
C PHE A 19 -3.89 -11.53 -3.10
N ALA A 20 -5.07 -11.66 -3.70
CA ALA A 20 -6.32 -11.86 -2.96
C ALA A 20 -6.36 -13.21 -2.22
N GLY A 21 -5.70 -14.23 -2.76
CA GLY A 21 -5.59 -15.58 -2.18
C GLY A 21 -4.33 -15.81 -1.35
N ASP A 22 -3.54 -14.77 -1.05
CA ASP A 22 -2.42 -14.89 -0.13
C ASP A 22 -2.96 -15.18 1.29
N PRO A 23 -2.45 -16.20 2.01
CA PRO A 23 -3.02 -16.59 3.29
C PRO A 23 -3.09 -15.46 4.33
N ALA A 24 -2.09 -14.59 4.39
CA ALA A 24 -2.13 -13.46 5.31
C ALA A 24 -3.18 -12.44 4.89
N VAL A 25 -3.27 -12.15 3.58
CA VAL A 25 -4.27 -11.24 3.02
C VAL A 25 -5.68 -11.77 3.25
N GLU A 26 -5.96 -13.03 2.93
CA GLU A 26 -7.27 -13.64 3.17
C GLU A 26 -7.69 -13.54 4.63
N GLN A 27 -6.76 -13.81 5.57
CA GLN A 27 -7.04 -13.75 6.99
C GLN A 27 -7.37 -12.33 7.46
N VAL A 28 -6.57 -11.32 7.10
CA VAL A 28 -6.83 -9.92 7.53
C VAL A 28 -8.09 -9.32 6.89
N LEU A 29 -8.50 -9.83 5.73
CA LEU A 29 -9.75 -9.43 5.07
C LEU A 29 -10.97 -10.17 5.61
N SER A 30 -10.77 -11.32 6.27
CA SER A 30 -11.87 -12.11 6.79
C SER A 30 -12.66 -11.33 7.85
N PRO A 31 -14.01 -11.30 7.77
CA PRO A 31 -14.83 -10.71 8.82
C PRO A 31 -14.72 -11.46 10.15
N SER A 32 -14.26 -12.71 10.12
CA SER A 32 -14.02 -13.54 11.31
C SER A 32 -12.57 -13.50 11.80
N CYS A 33 -11.72 -12.62 11.27
CA CYS A 33 -10.35 -12.44 11.76
C CYS A 33 -10.38 -12.13 13.26
N ASP A 34 -9.58 -12.87 14.04
CA ASP A 34 -9.43 -12.62 15.47
C ASP A 34 -9.04 -11.15 15.71
N GLY A 35 -9.73 -10.51 16.66
CA GLY A 35 -9.58 -9.07 16.90
C GLY A 35 -8.22 -8.71 17.46
N ARG A 36 -7.61 -9.58 18.28
CA ARG A 36 -6.28 -9.34 18.85
C ARG A 36 -5.22 -9.46 17.77
N LEU A 37 -5.32 -10.49 16.93
CA LEU A 37 -4.41 -10.69 15.80
C LEU A 37 -4.53 -9.57 14.76
N PHE A 38 -5.75 -9.14 14.43
CA PHE A 38 -5.96 -8.00 13.53
C PHE A 38 -5.37 -6.71 14.11
N ALA A 39 -5.51 -6.46 15.41
CA ALA A 39 -4.94 -5.29 16.06
C ALA A 39 -3.40 -5.30 16.04
N ARG A 40 -2.77 -6.44 16.34
CA ARG A 40 -1.30 -6.59 16.22
C ARG A 40 -0.82 -6.44 14.79
N TRP A 41 -1.55 -7.00 13.82
CA TRP A 41 -1.24 -6.83 12.41
C TRP A 41 -1.34 -5.35 12.00
N THR A 42 -2.39 -4.64 12.41
CA THR A 42 -2.56 -3.20 12.14
C THR A 42 -1.42 -2.38 12.72
N LEU A 43 -1.00 -2.68 13.95
CA LEU A 43 0.16 -2.05 14.59
C LEU A 43 1.43 -2.27 13.76
N ARG A 44 1.73 -3.51 13.36
CA ARG A 44 2.91 -3.86 12.54
C ARG A 44 2.85 -3.22 11.16
N PHE A 45 1.70 -3.28 10.50
CA PHE A 45 1.46 -2.67 9.19
C PHE A 45 1.74 -1.17 9.21
N ASN A 46 1.22 -0.46 10.22
CA ASN A 46 1.44 0.98 10.34
C ASN A 46 2.88 1.32 10.78
N ALA A 47 3.44 0.58 11.73
CA ALA A 47 4.80 0.85 12.22
C ALA A 47 5.86 0.64 11.13
N HIS A 48 5.75 -0.43 10.33
CA HIS A 48 6.68 -0.70 9.24
C HIS A 48 6.30 0.00 7.93
N GLY A 49 5.03 0.36 7.76
CA GLY A 49 4.54 1.06 6.57
C GLY A 49 5.10 2.47 6.40
N VAL A 50 5.64 3.08 7.47
CA VAL A 50 6.36 4.35 7.37
C VAL A 50 7.49 4.27 6.34
N HIS A 51 8.18 3.13 6.28
CA HIS A 51 9.26 2.88 5.32
C HIS A 51 8.75 2.75 3.88
N MET A 52 7.49 2.34 3.68
CA MET A 52 6.86 2.34 2.36
C MET A 52 6.32 3.71 1.94
N THR A 53 6.16 4.64 2.87
CA THR A 53 5.39 5.87 2.62
C THR A 53 6.20 7.16 2.71
N HIS A 54 7.33 7.16 3.42
CA HIS A 54 8.15 8.35 3.65
C HIS A 54 8.58 9.06 2.36
N ASP A 55 9.01 8.31 1.35
CA ASP A 55 9.51 8.86 0.09
C ASP A 55 8.44 9.01 -1.00
N VAL A 56 7.17 8.64 -0.75
CA VAL A 56 6.14 8.65 -1.79
C VAL A 56 5.97 10.03 -2.42
N ALA A 57 6.00 11.10 -1.61
CA ALA A 57 5.92 12.47 -2.14
C ALA A 57 7.11 12.83 -3.05
N HIS A 58 8.31 12.35 -2.71
CA HIS A 58 9.50 12.51 -3.53
C HIS A 58 9.36 11.75 -4.85
N TRP A 59 8.95 10.47 -4.81
CA TRP A 59 8.76 9.66 -6.01
C TRP A 59 7.75 10.26 -6.98
N ILE A 60 6.64 10.79 -6.47
CA ILE A 60 5.62 11.44 -7.30
C ILE A 60 6.20 12.69 -7.99
N SER A 61 6.96 13.51 -7.27
CA SER A 61 7.56 14.72 -7.83
C SER A 61 8.66 14.40 -8.85
N ALA A 62 9.55 13.45 -8.53
CA ALA A 62 10.60 13.00 -9.44
C ALA A 62 10.02 12.41 -10.73
N MET A 63 8.90 11.71 -10.62
CA MET A 63 8.19 11.17 -11.78
C MET A 63 7.64 12.26 -12.70
N ASP A 64 7.06 13.32 -12.12
CA ASP A 64 6.57 14.50 -12.84
C ASP A 64 7.69 15.10 -13.70
N GLU A 65 8.84 15.38 -13.06
CA GLU A 65 10.02 15.95 -13.71
C GLU A 65 10.56 15.06 -14.83
N ARG A 66 10.66 13.74 -14.58
CA ARG A 66 11.12 12.78 -15.58
C ARG A 66 10.19 12.70 -16.78
N CYS A 67 8.88 12.64 -16.56
CA CYS A 67 7.89 12.60 -17.65
C CYS A 67 7.94 13.86 -18.52
N CYS A 68 8.05 15.02 -17.89
CA CYS A 68 8.20 16.29 -18.61
C CYS A 68 9.47 16.30 -19.47
N SER A 69 10.60 15.79 -18.96
CA SER A 69 11.83 15.69 -19.75
C SER A 69 11.73 14.76 -20.98
N LEU A 70 10.75 13.85 -20.98
CA LEU A 70 10.46 12.90 -22.06
C LEU A 70 9.35 13.37 -23.01
N GLY A 71 8.88 14.62 -22.87
CA GLY A 71 7.85 15.20 -23.75
C GLY A 71 6.45 14.64 -23.51
N THR A 72 6.19 14.07 -22.33
CA THR A 72 4.86 13.58 -21.93
C THR A 72 4.11 14.64 -21.13
N ASP A 73 3.75 15.74 -21.79
CA ASP A 73 3.06 16.88 -21.19
C ASP A 73 1.64 16.50 -20.71
N GLY A 74 1.27 16.86 -19.47
CA GLY A 74 -0.13 16.76 -18.99
C GLY A 74 -0.37 15.98 -17.69
N LEU A 75 0.67 15.45 -17.03
CA LEU A 75 0.55 14.75 -15.73
C LEU A 75 0.58 15.70 -14.50
N ASP A 76 1.22 16.85 -14.68
CA ASP A 76 1.53 17.95 -13.77
C ASP A 76 0.56 18.25 -12.61
N ARG A 77 -0.63 18.80 -12.89
CA ARG A 77 -1.43 19.44 -11.83
C ARG A 77 -1.94 18.42 -10.82
N ALA A 78 -2.33 17.25 -11.30
CA ALA A 78 -2.88 16.19 -10.47
C ALA A 78 -1.80 15.35 -9.80
N LEU A 79 -0.60 15.19 -10.40
CA LEU A 79 0.54 14.61 -9.68
C LEU A 79 1.03 15.51 -8.54
N ARG A 80 1.12 16.83 -8.75
CA ARG A 80 1.47 17.76 -7.66
C ARG A 80 0.46 17.75 -6.51
N ALA A 81 -0.85 17.66 -6.82
CA ALA A 81 -1.87 17.49 -5.79
C ALA A 81 -1.73 16.14 -5.06
N HIS A 82 -1.40 15.08 -5.79
CA HIS A 82 -1.15 13.76 -5.22
C HIS A 82 0.08 13.73 -4.31
N SER A 83 1.20 14.35 -4.72
CA SER A 83 2.43 14.48 -3.93
C SER A 83 2.17 15.21 -2.61
N ARG A 84 1.47 16.36 -2.65
CA ARG A 84 1.09 17.09 -1.43
C ARG A 84 0.21 16.27 -0.49
N ALA A 85 -0.73 15.50 -1.03
CA ALA A 85 -1.57 14.61 -0.22
C ALA A 85 -0.75 13.47 0.40
N ALA A 86 0.27 12.98 -0.31
CA ALA A 86 1.11 11.87 0.13
C ALA A 86 2.20 12.26 1.14
N ALA A 87 2.62 13.54 1.18
CA ALA A 87 3.67 14.05 2.07
C ALA A 87 3.41 13.92 3.58
N LYS A 88 2.24 13.41 3.97
CA LYS A 88 1.86 13.15 5.36
C LYS A 88 1.58 11.68 5.65
N HIS A 89 1.73 10.78 4.67
CA HIS A 89 1.34 9.38 4.82
C HIS A 89 2.13 8.66 5.92
N ASP A 90 3.44 8.85 5.96
CA ASP A 90 4.34 8.35 6.99
C ASP A 90 3.93 8.83 8.39
N ARG A 91 3.61 10.12 8.52
CA ARG A 91 3.16 10.71 9.80
C ARG A 91 1.82 10.14 10.24
N MET A 92 0.90 9.92 9.30
CA MET A 92 -0.40 9.29 9.58
C MET A 92 -0.22 7.84 10.04
N MET A 93 0.62 7.05 9.36
CA MET A 93 0.92 5.68 9.78
C MET A 93 1.61 5.65 11.16
N ALA A 94 2.56 6.54 11.41
CA ALA A 94 3.20 6.64 12.71
C ALA A 94 2.23 7.07 13.83
N ALA A 95 1.23 7.90 13.52
CA ALA A 95 0.17 8.26 14.45
C ALA A 95 -0.75 7.06 14.73
N ASP A 96 -1.20 6.36 13.69
CA ASP A 96 -2.05 5.17 13.81
C ASP A 96 -1.36 4.04 14.59
N ALA A 97 -0.04 3.85 14.41
CA ALA A 97 0.74 2.88 15.18
C ALA A 97 0.74 3.20 16.69
N ARG A 98 0.99 4.47 17.05
CA ARG A 98 0.94 4.92 18.46
C ARG A 98 -0.46 4.79 19.04
N ALA A 99 -1.49 5.16 18.28
CA ALA A 99 -2.87 5.03 18.71
C ALA A 99 -3.28 3.55 18.91
N THR A 100 -2.83 2.66 18.02
CA THR A 100 -3.09 1.22 18.15
C THR A 100 -2.41 0.63 19.39
N ALA A 101 -1.18 1.05 19.70
CA ALA A 101 -0.48 0.62 20.91
C ALA A 101 -1.17 1.13 22.19
N ALA A 102 -1.63 2.38 22.20
CA ALA A 102 -2.40 2.93 23.33
C ALA A 102 -3.73 2.19 23.51
N TRP A 103 -4.46 1.95 22.42
CA TRP A 103 -5.70 1.15 22.42
C TRP A 103 -5.46 -0.26 22.96
N TRP A 104 -4.36 -0.90 22.56
CA TRP A 104 -4.01 -2.23 23.04
C TRP A 104 -3.78 -2.25 24.54
N HIS A 105 -3.02 -1.27 25.06
CA HIS A 105 -2.76 -1.15 26.49
C HIS A 105 -4.05 -0.93 27.28
N GLU A 106 -4.93 -0.03 26.83
CA GLU A 106 -6.23 0.20 27.47
C GLU A 106 -7.09 -1.07 27.48
N ARG A 107 -7.08 -1.84 26.39
CA ARG A 107 -7.95 -3.01 26.22
C ARG A 107 -7.45 -4.26 26.94
N HIS A 108 -6.14 -4.43 27.05
CA HIS A 108 -5.51 -5.68 27.48
C HIS A 108 -4.53 -5.52 28.68
N GLY A 109 -4.25 -4.29 29.11
CA GLY A 109 -3.31 -4.01 30.22
C GLY A 109 -1.83 -4.23 29.88
N GLU A 110 -1.52 -4.69 28.66
CA GLU A 110 -0.16 -4.98 28.19
C GLU A 110 0.40 -3.75 27.47
N PRO A 111 1.48 -3.11 27.95
CA PRO A 111 2.08 -1.98 27.25
C PRO A 111 2.84 -2.45 26.01
N LEU A 112 2.68 -1.72 24.90
CA LEU A 112 3.47 -1.91 23.68
C LEU A 112 4.32 -0.67 23.40
N ASP A 113 5.62 -0.89 23.16
CA ASP A 113 6.53 0.19 22.80
C ASP A 113 6.43 0.51 21.31
N ALA A 114 5.46 1.37 20.96
CA ALA A 114 5.31 1.88 19.59
C ALA A 114 6.56 2.65 19.12
N GLY A 115 7.33 3.25 20.03
CA GLY A 115 8.56 3.96 19.70
C GLY A 115 9.63 3.01 19.17
N ALA A 116 9.85 1.91 19.88
CA ALA A 116 10.75 0.85 19.45
C ALA A 116 10.32 0.22 18.11
N LEU A 117 9.01 0.00 17.93
CA LEU A 117 8.47 -0.52 16.67
C LEU A 117 8.69 0.44 15.48
N LEU A 118 8.50 1.75 15.69
CA LEU A 118 8.74 2.77 14.67
C LEU A 118 10.22 2.98 14.38
N ALA A 119 11.09 2.74 15.36
CA ALA A 119 12.55 2.82 15.21
C ALA A 119 13.15 1.54 14.60
N ALA A 120 12.36 0.48 14.44
CA ALA A 120 12.82 -0.77 13.85
C ALA A 120 13.24 -0.57 12.39
N PRO A 121 14.26 -1.32 11.92
CA PRO A 121 14.65 -1.29 10.52
C PRO A 121 13.47 -1.68 9.60
N PRO A 122 13.51 -1.24 8.33
CA PRO A 122 12.51 -1.64 7.36
C PRO A 122 12.45 -3.17 7.21
N LEU A 123 11.23 -3.66 6.96
CA LEU A 123 11.01 -5.04 6.53
C LEU A 123 11.64 -5.29 5.16
N THR A 124 11.90 -6.56 4.84
CA THR A 124 12.57 -6.92 3.57
C THR A 124 11.72 -6.46 2.39
N SER A 125 10.41 -6.71 2.44
CA SER A 125 9.42 -6.23 1.48
C SER A 125 9.31 -4.70 1.43
N ALA A 126 9.41 -4.00 2.56
CA ALA A 126 9.37 -2.53 2.58
C ALA A 126 10.60 -1.93 1.89
N GLU A 127 11.80 -2.47 2.14
CA GLU A 127 13.01 -2.06 1.41
C GLU A 127 12.89 -2.35 -0.09
N PHE A 128 12.40 -3.53 -0.43
CA PHE A 128 12.22 -3.93 -1.83
C PHE A 128 11.24 -3.00 -2.54
N TYR A 129 10.17 -2.59 -1.85
CA TYR A 129 9.19 -1.63 -2.35
C TYR A 129 9.82 -0.27 -2.65
N ALA A 130 10.62 0.28 -1.74
CA ALA A 130 11.34 1.52 -1.98
C ALA A 130 12.29 1.39 -3.19
N LYS A 131 13.07 0.30 -3.24
CA LYS A 131 13.96 -0.02 -4.36
C LYS A 131 13.21 -0.15 -5.70
N LEU A 132 11.99 -0.71 -5.70
CA LEU A 132 11.15 -0.78 -6.90
C LEU A 132 10.87 0.63 -7.45
N HIS A 133 10.46 1.57 -6.60
CA HIS A 133 10.20 2.94 -7.02
C HIS A 133 11.46 3.62 -7.55
N GLU A 134 12.57 3.53 -6.83
CA GLU A 134 13.85 4.11 -7.26
C GLU A 134 14.34 3.55 -8.59
N ASN A 135 14.26 2.22 -8.78
CA ASN A 135 14.67 1.55 -10.01
C ASN A 135 13.80 1.94 -11.20
N VAL A 136 12.49 2.11 -10.98
CA VAL A 136 11.58 2.56 -12.04
C VAL A 136 11.89 4.02 -12.42
N LEU A 137 12.06 4.90 -11.43
CA LEU A 137 12.33 6.33 -11.65
C LEU A 137 13.69 6.61 -12.30
N SER A 138 14.71 5.85 -11.94
CA SER A 138 16.07 5.96 -12.49
C SER A 138 16.28 5.18 -13.79
N GLY A 139 15.38 4.24 -14.09
CA GLY A 139 15.45 3.37 -15.25
C GLY A 139 15.03 4.01 -16.57
N PRO A 140 15.14 3.27 -17.69
CA PRO A 140 14.81 3.77 -19.03
C PRO A 140 13.30 3.91 -19.29
N ALA A 141 12.46 3.41 -18.39
CA ALA A 141 11.00 3.39 -18.51
C ALA A 141 10.31 3.99 -17.26
N PRO A 142 10.54 5.27 -16.92
CA PRO A 142 9.98 5.88 -15.71
C PRO A 142 8.45 5.89 -15.70
N PHE A 143 7.81 5.93 -16.88
CA PHE A 143 6.37 5.78 -17.05
C PHE A 143 5.78 4.52 -16.40
N CYS A 144 6.59 3.47 -16.16
CA CYS A 144 6.15 2.27 -15.45
C CYS A 144 5.72 2.53 -13.99
N TRP A 145 6.08 3.68 -13.43
CA TRP A 145 5.60 4.11 -12.11
C TRP A 145 4.07 4.23 -12.07
N LEU A 146 3.42 4.61 -13.18
CA LEU A 146 1.96 4.65 -13.26
C LEU A 146 1.31 3.26 -13.11
N ALA A 147 1.99 2.19 -13.55
CA ALA A 147 1.50 0.83 -13.37
C ALA A 147 1.58 0.40 -11.90
N VAL A 148 2.67 0.78 -11.23
CA VAL A 148 2.85 0.60 -9.78
C VAL A 148 1.71 1.29 -9.02
N GLU A 149 1.51 2.60 -9.25
CA GLU A 149 0.44 3.37 -8.61
C GLU A 149 -0.96 2.85 -8.92
N TYR A 150 -1.20 2.41 -10.16
CA TYR A 150 -2.50 1.88 -10.54
C TYR A 150 -2.82 0.62 -9.73
N GLU A 151 -1.91 -0.34 -9.65
CA GLU A 151 -2.17 -1.57 -8.92
C GLU A 151 -2.34 -1.32 -7.42
N ILE A 152 -1.53 -0.45 -6.81
CA ILE A 152 -1.64 -0.11 -5.38
C ILE A 152 -2.94 0.67 -5.08
N GLY A 153 -3.28 1.63 -5.94
CA GLY A 153 -4.54 2.36 -5.85
C GLY A 153 -5.73 1.43 -6.01
N ARG A 154 -5.64 0.45 -6.91
CA ARG A 154 -6.67 -0.57 -7.12
C ARG A 154 -6.80 -1.49 -5.91
N LEU A 155 -5.71 -1.91 -5.27
CA LEU A 155 -5.78 -2.64 -3.99
C LEU A 155 -6.58 -1.84 -2.95
N SER A 156 -6.26 -0.55 -2.81
CA SER A 156 -6.99 0.34 -1.88
C SER A 156 -8.48 0.42 -2.21
N ALA A 157 -8.88 0.32 -3.49
CA ALA A 157 -10.28 0.35 -3.92
C ALA A 157 -11.01 -0.99 -3.74
N VAL A 158 -10.31 -2.11 -3.92
CA VAL A 158 -10.91 -3.45 -3.93
C VAL A 158 -10.88 -4.09 -2.55
N VAL A 159 -9.74 -4.11 -1.87
CA VAL A 159 -9.58 -4.77 -0.56
C VAL A 159 -9.74 -3.80 0.61
N GLY A 160 -9.53 -2.51 0.36
CA GLY A 160 -9.64 -1.45 1.37
C GLY A 160 -10.98 -1.42 2.13
N PRO A 161 -12.14 -1.58 1.47
CA PRO A 161 -13.44 -1.60 2.17
C PRO A 161 -13.55 -2.70 3.22
N ALA A 162 -13.03 -3.89 2.95
CA ALA A 162 -13.04 -5.01 3.89
C ALA A 162 -12.07 -4.76 5.06
N LEU A 163 -10.86 -4.24 4.79
CA LEU A 163 -9.94 -3.82 5.85
C LEU A 163 -10.57 -2.75 6.75
N LEU A 164 -11.23 -1.74 6.18
CA LEU A 164 -11.92 -0.72 6.96
C LEU A 164 -13.07 -1.28 7.79
N ALA A 165 -13.81 -2.26 7.28
CA ALA A 165 -14.84 -2.93 8.06
C ALA A 165 -14.24 -3.64 9.28
N ASN A 166 -13.10 -4.33 9.11
CA ASN A 166 -12.38 -4.94 10.22
C ASN A 166 -11.81 -3.91 11.21
N CYS A 167 -11.25 -2.79 10.73
CA CYS A 167 -10.84 -1.69 11.60
C CYS A 167 -12.00 -1.17 12.45
N ARG A 168 -13.18 -0.94 11.85
CA ARG A 168 -14.37 -0.47 12.57
C ARG A 168 -14.87 -1.50 13.59
N ARG A 169 -14.80 -2.78 13.24
CA ARG A 169 -15.18 -3.88 14.14
C ARG A 169 -14.26 -3.98 15.36
N VAL A 170 -12.95 -3.82 15.16
CA VAL A 170 -11.94 -4.01 16.22
C VAL A 170 -11.74 -2.75 17.05
N PHE A 171 -11.58 -1.58 16.40
CA PHE A 171 -11.24 -0.31 17.06
C PHE A 171 -12.46 0.60 17.32
N GLY A 172 -13.64 0.23 16.82
CA GLY A 172 -14.83 1.08 16.85
C GLY A 172 -14.86 2.11 15.72
N ALA A 173 -15.84 3.03 15.75
CA ALA A 173 -16.09 3.97 14.65
C ALA A 173 -15.06 5.11 14.53
N SER A 174 -14.27 5.37 15.57
CA SER A 174 -13.28 6.45 15.57
C SER A 174 -12.04 6.04 14.76
N PRO A 175 -11.61 6.84 13.77
CA PRO A 175 -10.50 6.49 12.88
C PRO A 175 -9.12 6.66 13.53
N ALA A 176 -9.00 6.87 14.84
CA ALA A 176 -7.73 7.17 15.50
C ALA A 176 -6.65 6.09 15.30
N CYS A 177 -7.04 4.81 15.11
CA CYS A 177 -6.11 3.69 14.89
C CYS A 177 -5.92 3.32 13.40
N TYR A 178 -6.66 3.96 12.49
CA TYR A 178 -6.70 3.59 11.08
C TYR A 178 -6.92 4.80 10.15
N GLY A 179 -6.47 5.99 10.56
CA GLY A 179 -6.67 7.24 9.84
C GLY A 179 -5.98 7.25 8.49
N PHE A 180 -4.80 6.64 8.37
CA PHE A 180 -4.12 6.42 7.11
C PHE A 180 -4.98 5.59 6.16
N LEU A 181 -5.46 4.42 6.61
CA LEU A 181 -6.29 3.54 5.79
C LEU A 181 -7.59 4.22 5.38
N ALA A 182 -8.28 4.90 6.31
CA ALA A 182 -9.51 5.65 6.02
C ALA A 182 -9.27 6.70 4.92
N GLY A 183 -8.22 7.50 5.05
CA GLY A 183 -7.85 8.51 4.06
C GLY A 183 -7.41 7.94 2.71
N ARG A 184 -6.98 6.67 2.66
CA ARG A 184 -6.60 5.99 1.42
C ARG A 184 -7.78 5.36 0.70
N VAL A 185 -8.69 4.71 1.43
CA VAL A 185 -9.74 3.88 0.82
C VAL A 185 -10.87 4.72 0.24
N GLU A 186 -11.32 5.76 0.94
CA GLU A 186 -12.44 6.59 0.48
C GLU A 186 -12.24 7.20 -0.93
N PRO A 187 -11.09 7.84 -1.25
CA PRO A 187 -10.84 8.35 -2.60
C PRO A 187 -10.31 7.28 -3.57
N ALA A 188 -10.12 6.01 -3.15
CA ALA A 188 -9.42 5.02 -3.95
C ALA A 188 -10.10 4.69 -5.29
N PRO A 189 -11.43 4.48 -5.40
CA PRO A 189 -12.06 4.15 -6.68
C PRO A 189 -11.85 5.25 -7.74
N ALA A 190 -12.03 6.52 -7.35
CA ALA A 190 -11.83 7.65 -8.23
C ALA A 190 -10.36 7.79 -8.67
N ARG A 191 -9.41 7.62 -7.74
CA ARG A 191 -7.97 7.64 -8.05
C ARG A 191 -7.57 6.50 -8.99
N ALA A 192 -8.04 5.28 -8.73
CA ALA A 192 -7.76 4.13 -9.59
C ALA A 192 -8.31 4.33 -11.01
N ALA A 193 -9.53 4.88 -11.15
CA ALA A 193 -10.10 5.20 -12.45
C ALA A 193 -9.30 6.27 -13.21
N LEU A 194 -8.81 7.31 -12.51
CA LEU A 194 -7.96 8.33 -13.11
C LEU A 194 -6.61 7.76 -13.56
N THR A 195 -5.94 6.98 -12.72
CA THR A 195 -4.65 6.34 -13.07
C THR A 195 -4.82 5.36 -14.22
N ARG A 196 -5.93 4.61 -14.26
CA ARG A 196 -6.27 3.73 -15.40
C ARG A 196 -6.32 4.50 -16.72
N ARG A 197 -7.00 5.64 -16.76
CA ARG A 197 -7.09 6.48 -17.97
C ARG A 197 -5.70 6.96 -18.41
N ARG A 198 -4.83 7.31 -17.46
CA ARG A 198 -3.45 7.73 -17.78
C ARG A 198 -2.61 6.60 -18.35
N LEU A 199 -2.73 5.39 -17.80
CA LEU A 199 -2.11 4.20 -18.37
C LEU A 199 -2.58 3.95 -19.80
N GLU A 200 -3.89 4.07 -20.05
CA GLU A 200 -4.45 3.93 -21.39
C GLU A 200 -3.90 4.98 -22.36
N THR A 201 -3.87 6.25 -21.97
CA THR A 201 -3.31 7.34 -22.78
C THR A 201 -1.84 7.08 -23.13
N LEU A 202 -1.05 6.55 -22.18
CA LEU A 202 0.36 6.31 -22.39
C LEU A 202 0.64 5.05 -23.23
N MET A 203 -0.12 3.97 -23.02
CA MET A 203 0.10 2.70 -23.74
C MET A 203 -0.51 2.67 -25.15
N SER A 204 -1.56 3.46 -25.41
CA SER A 204 -2.25 3.48 -26.71
C SER A 204 -1.34 3.83 -27.90
N PRO A 205 -0.48 4.87 -27.84
CA PRO A 205 0.44 5.18 -28.93
C PRO A 205 1.64 4.23 -29.02
N SER A 206 1.97 3.51 -27.95
CA SER A 206 3.17 2.66 -27.86
C SER A 206 2.86 1.30 -27.22
N PRO A 207 2.14 0.37 -27.90
CA PRO A 207 1.79 -0.93 -27.33
C PRO A 207 2.99 -1.80 -26.91
N SER A 208 4.19 -1.51 -27.42
CA SER A 208 5.44 -2.19 -27.07
C SER A 208 5.84 -2.00 -25.60
N VAL A 209 5.33 -0.98 -24.90
CA VAL A 209 5.64 -0.76 -23.48
C VAL A 209 4.80 -1.62 -22.53
N LEU A 210 3.80 -2.34 -23.07
CA LEU A 210 2.84 -3.12 -22.30
C LEU A 210 3.54 -4.14 -21.37
N ASP A 211 4.51 -4.89 -21.89
CA ASP A 211 5.16 -5.95 -21.11
C ASP A 211 5.94 -5.39 -19.91
N THR A 212 6.61 -4.24 -20.10
CA THR A 212 7.33 -3.56 -19.02
C THR A 212 6.37 -3.00 -17.96
N MET A 213 5.23 -2.43 -18.39
CA MET A 213 4.16 -1.99 -17.49
C MET A 213 3.58 -3.15 -16.69
N VAL A 214 3.27 -4.25 -17.36
CA VAL A 214 2.75 -5.47 -16.76
C VAL A 214 3.73 -5.99 -15.71
N LYS A 215 5.03 -6.04 -16.03
CA LYS A 215 6.08 -6.46 -15.09
C LYS A 215 6.12 -5.56 -13.85
N ALA A 216 6.04 -4.24 -14.01
CA ALA A 216 6.03 -3.31 -12.89
C ALA A 216 4.79 -3.51 -12.00
N GLY A 217 3.60 -3.64 -12.59
CA GLY A 217 2.36 -3.91 -11.86
C GLY A 217 2.40 -5.25 -11.10
N LYS A 218 2.92 -6.32 -11.71
CA LYS A 218 3.10 -7.63 -11.05
C LYS A 218 4.04 -7.52 -9.85
N THR A 219 5.14 -6.81 -10.02
CA THR A 219 6.13 -6.61 -8.97
C THR A 219 5.52 -5.83 -7.79
N ALA A 220 4.71 -4.80 -8.08
CA ALA A 220 3.98 -4.03 -7.07
C ALA A 220 2.97 -4.89 -6.27
N LEU A 221 2.21 -5.76 -6.94
CA LEU A 221 1.28 -6.68 -6.27
C LEU A 221 2.02 -7.67 -5.37
N ALA A 222 3.10 -8.28 -5.87
CA ALA A 222 3.88 -9.27 -5.14
C ALA A 222 4.52 -8.68 -3.88
N VAL A 223 5.12 -7.49 -3.97
CA VAL A 223 5.75 -6.85 -2.81
C VAL A 223 4.73 -6.42 -1.75
N TYR A 224 3.54 -5.94 -2.16
CA TYR A 224 2.47 -5.60 -1.20
C TYR A 224 1.92 -6.84 -0.48
N ALA A 225 1.79 -7.99 -1.17
CA ALA A 225 1.41 -9.24 -0.53
C ALA A 225 2.48 -9.69 0.48
N ALA A 226 3.76 -9.67 0.09
CA ALA A 226 4.88 -10.00 0.97
C ALA A 226 4.93 -9.09 2.21
N PHE A 227 4.68 -7.79 2.05
CA PHE A 227 4.61 -6.86 3.17
C PHE A 227 3.46 -7.17 4.13
N ALA A 228 2.26 -7.45 3.61
CA ALA A 228 1.13 -7.85 4.43
C ALA A 228 1.41 -9.15 5.20
N ALA A 229 2.09 -10.11 4.56
CA ALA A 229 2.48 -11.39 5.15
C ALA A 229 3.58 -11.24 6.23
N GLU A 230 4.64 -10.48 5.99
CA GLU A 230 5.66 -10.22 7.02
C GLU A 230 5.04 -9.54 8.26
N CYS A 231 4.14 -8.58 8.06
CA CYS A 231 3.41 -7.96 9.17
C CYS A 231 2.53 -8.96 9.94
N TRP A 232 1.95 -9.94 9.23
CA TRP A 232 1.13 -10.99 9.82
C TRP A 232 1.95 -11.97 10.65
N ASP A 233 3.10 -12.39 10.16
CA ASP A 233 4.00 -13.29 10.89
C ASP A 233 4.56 -12.63 12.15
N LEU A 234 4.90 -11.34 12.08
CA LEU A 234 5.28 -10.55 13.25
C LEU A 234 4.13 -10.46 14.26
N ALA A 235 2.91 -10.20 13.80
CA ALA A 235 1.73 -10.14 14.66
C ALA A 235 1.41 -11.47 15.35
N GLN A 236 1.59 -12.60 14.66
CA GLN A 236 1.45 -13.93 15.28
C GLN A 236 2.55 -14.19 16.31
N THR A 237 3.80 -13.85 15.98
CA THR A 237 4.96 -14.03 16.87
C THR A 237 4.77 -13.25 18.16
N ASP A 238 4.32 -12.00 18.04
CA ASP A 238 3.97 -11.12 19.15
C ASP A 238 2.98 -11.78 20.13
N LEU A 239 1.88 -12.34 19.62
CA LEU A 239 0.86 -12.96 20.48
C LEU A 239 1.34 -14.25 21.14
N ARG A 240 2.16 -15.05 20.44
CA ARG A 240 2.76 -16.27 21.00
C ARG A 240 3.73 -15.95 22.13
N ALA A 241 4.52 -14.88 22.00
CA ALA A 241 5.42 -14.44 23.05
C ALA A 241 4.68 -14.03 24.34
N VAL A 242 3.54 -13.34 24.20
CA VAL A 242 2.68 -12.99 25.33
C VAL A 242 2.10 -14.23 26.00
N ALA A 243 1.61 -15.19 25.21
CA ALA A 243 1.05 -16.44 25.74
C ALA A 243 2.09 -17.32 26.45
N ALA A 244 3.36 -17.23 26.08
CA ALA A 244 4.44 -17.96 26.73
C ALA A 244 4.95 -17.28 28.03
N ALA A 245 4.63 -16.01 28.24
CA ALA A 245 5.08 -15.22 29.39
C ALA A 245 4.07 -15.16 30.54
N GLY A 246 2.84 -15.65 30.34
CA GLY A 246 1.77 -15.72 31.34
C GLY A 246 1.46 -17.16 31.74
#